data_AF-A0A961MU87-F1
#
_entry.id   AF-A0A961MU87-F1
#
_cell.length_a   1.000
_cell.length_b   1.000
_cell.length_c   1.000
_cell.angle_alpha   90.00
_cell.angle_beta   90.00
_cell.angle_gamma   90.00
#
_symmetry.space_group_name_H-M   'P 1'
#
loop_
_entity.id
_entity.type
_entity.pdbx_description
1 polymer ?
#
loop_
_entity_poly.entity_id
_entity_poly.type
_entity_poly.pdbx_seq_one_letter_code
_entity_poly.pdbx_strand_id
1 'polypeptide(L)' 'GLLLAANPHKNRTVFAEVFQDNPVSARILTQSGFEYISDAEAYSVARGCAVPTWTYLRRMG' A
#
# COMPACT_ATOMS: atom_id res chain seq x y z
N GLY A 1 5.48 -4.34 -11.46
CA GLY A 1 5.32 -5.79 -11.68
C GLY A 1 6.57 -6.58 -11.34
N LEU A 2 7.72 -6.26 -11.95
CA LEU A 2 8.95 -7.06 -11.88
C LEU A 2 9.56 -7.22 -10.47
N LEU A 3 9.62 -6.18 -9.65
CA LEU A 3 10.26 -6.28 -8.33
C LEU A 3 9.51 -7.19 -7.35
N LEU A 4 8.19 -7.01 -7.25
CA LEU A 4 7.34 -7.87 -6.42
C LEU A 4 7.38 -9.32 -6.91
N ALA A 5 7.37 -9.54 -8.22
CA ALA A 5 7.47 -10.89 -8.80
C ALA A 5 8.85 -11.54 -8.53
N ALA A 6 9.94 -10.77 -8.64
CA ALA A 6 11.29 -11.26 -8.38
C ALA A 6 11.53 -11.60 -6.90
N ASN A 7 10.87 -10.87 -5.98
CA ASN A 7 10.92 -11.09 -4.54
C ASN A 7 12.34 -11.44 -4.01
N PRO A 8 13.36 -10.58 -4.24
CA PRO A 8 14.76 -10.92 -3.98
C PRO A 8 15.04 -11.24 -2.50
N HIS A 9 14.27 -10.65 -1.60
CA HIS A 9 14.37 -10.89 -0.16
C HIS A 9 13.55 -12.09 0.33
N LYS A 10 12.84 -12.80 -0.57
CA LYS A 10 11.94 -13.91 -0.23
C LYS A 10 10.92 -13.49 0.84
N ASN A 11 10.39 -12.27 0.72
CA ASN A 11 9.37 -11.75 1.62
C ASN A 11 8.14 -12.67 1.54
N ARG A 12 7.54 -12.98 2.68
CA ARG A 12 6.25 -13.70 2.78
C ARG A 12 5.05 -12.79 2.58
N THR A 13 5.20 -11.51 2.92
CA THR A 13 4.13 -10.51 2.87
C THR A 13 4.75 -9.16 2.58
N VAL A 14 4.07 -8.39 1.75
CA VAL A 14 4.41 -6.99 1.47
C VAL A 14 3.24 -6.12 1.91
N PHE A 15 3.53 -5.04 2.62
CA PHE A 15 2.53 -4.04 3.01
C PHE A 15 2.66 -2.81 2.12
N ALA A 16 1.54 -2.12 1.91
CA ALA A 16 1.49 -0.86 1.18
C ALA A 16 0.46 0.06 1.83
N GLU A 17 0.68 1.37 1.74
CA GLU A 17 -0.26 2.39 2.20
C GLU A 17 -0.45 3.46 1.12
N VAL A 18 -1.64 4.04 1.04
CA VAL A 18 -1.93 5.20 0.18
C VAL A 18 -2.81 6.18 0.94
N PHE A 19 -2.66 7.48 0.68
CA PHE A 19 -3.60 8.47 1.21
C PHE A 19 -5.01 8.23 0.65
N GLN A 20 -6.04 8.38 1.48
CA GLN A 20 -7.43 8.10 1.10
C GLN A 20 -7.94 9.06 0.01
N ASP A 21 -7.34 10.23 -0.14
CA ASP A 21 -7.67 11.17 -1.21
C ASP A 21 -6.97 10.85 -2.55
N ASN A 22 -6.28 9.71 -2.65
CA ASN A 22 -5.68 9.20 -3.87
C ASN A 22 -6.32 7.87 -4.33
N PRO A 23 -7.56 7.90 -4.84
CA PRO A 23 -8.28 6.70 -5.26
C PRO A 23 -7.63 6.00 -6.47
N VAL A 24 -6.84 6.72 -7.27
CA VAL A 24 -6.10 6.13 -8.40
C VAL A 24 -5.03 5.17 -7.89
N SER A 25 -4.28 5.56 -6.85
CA SER A 25 -3.23 4.70 -6.27
C SER A 25 -3.84 3.49 -5.55
N ALA A 26 -4.96 3.69 -4.86
CA ALA A 26 -5.73 2.60 -4.27
C ALA A 26 -6.12 1.55 -5.33
N ARG A 27 -6.64 2.00 -6.48
CA ARG A 27 -6.99 1.12 -7.59
C ARG A 27 -5.80 0.34 -8.13
N ILE A 28 -4.63 0.98 -8.27
CA ILE A 28 -3.41 0.33 -8.75
C ILE A 28 -2.95 -0.76 -7.78
N LEU A 29 -3.02 -0.53 -6.46
CA LEU A 29 -2.70 -1.55 -5.46
C LEU A 29 -3.64 -2.75 -5.56
N THR A 30 -4.96 -2.52 -5.61
CA THR A 30 -5.95 -3.59 -5.77
C THR A 30 -5.71 -4.39 -7.06
N GLN A 31 -5.47 -3.71 -8.18
CA GLN A 31 -5.13 -4.37 -9.46
C GLN A 31 -3.80 -5.13 -9.42
N SER A 32 -2.89 -4.72 -8.53
CA SER A 32 -1.61 -5.40 -8.30
C SER A 32 -1.71 -6.56 -7.30
N GLY A 33 -2.92 -6.95 -6.88
CA GLY A 33 -3.16 -8.07 -5.97
C GLY A 33 -2.90 -7.75 -4.50
N PHE A 34 -2.94 -6.48 -4.12
CA PHE A 34 -2.96 -6.07 -2.72
C PHE A 34 -4.41 -6.05 -2.20
N GLU A 35 -4.60 -6.59 -1.01
CA GLU A 35 -5.86 -6.66 -0.28
C GLU A 35 -5.90 -5.54 0.76
N TYR A 36 -7.00 -4.79 0.79
CA TYR A 36 -7.26 -3.80 1.83
C TYR A 36 -7.44 -4.48 3.19
N ILE A 37 -6.85 -3.90 4.24
CA ILE A 37 -6.94 -4.46 5.61
C ILE A 37 -7.44 -3.48 6.67
N SER A 38 -7.08 -2.20 6.61
CA SER A 38 -7.60 -1.21 7.56
C SER A 38 -7.41 0.22 7.07
N ASP A 39 -8.23 1.11 7.62
CA ASP A 39 -7.96 2.54 7.65
C ASP A 39 -6.84 2.83 8.66
N ALA A 40 -6.02 3.84 8.39
CA ALA A 40 -4.94 4.30 9.25
C ALA A 40 -4.71 5.80 9.04
N GLU A 41 -3.69 6.36 9.69
CA GLU A 41 -3.22 7.72 9.44
C GLU A 41 -1.69 7.77 9.39
N ALA A 42 -1.15 8.63 8.53
CA ALA A 42 0.28 8.90 8.44
C ALA A 42 0.55 10.40 8.43
N TYR A 43 1.63 10.84 9.09
CA TYR A 43 2.03 12.25 9.05
C TYR A 43 2.60 12.61 7.68
N SER A 44 1.97 13.57 7.00
CA SER A 44 2.42 14.06 5.71
C SER A 44 3.18 15.36 5.86
N VAL A 45 4.50 15.33 5.65
CA VAL A 45 5.35 16.53 5.69
C VAL A 45 4.87 17.58 4.68
N ALA A 46 4.40 17.15 3.50
CA ALA A 46 3.89 18.06 2.48
C ALA A 46 2.58 18.77 2.89
N ARG A 47 1.80 18.17 3.79
CA ARG A 47 0.53 18.75 4.28
C ARG A 47 0.65 19.36 5.68
N GLY A 48 1.75 19.10 6.38
CA GLY A 48 1.99 19.57 7.74
C GLY A 48 1.09 18.94 8.81
N CYS A 49 0.38 17.85 8.49
CA CYS A 49 -0.60 17.22 9.38
C CYS A 49 -0.66 15.69 9.22
N ALA A 50 -1.35 15.03 10.16
CA ALA A 50 -1.76 13.63 9.99
C ALA A 50 -2.85 13.54 8.91
N VAL A 51 -2.72 12.54 8.04
CA VAL A 51 -3.59 12.34 6.88
C VAL A 51 -4.11 10.91 6.90
N PRO A 52 -5.41 10.68 6.66
CA PRO A 52 -5.97 9.35 6.51
C PRO A 52 -5.31 8.56 5.37
N THR A 53 -4.99 7.31 5.66
CA THR A 53 -4.48 6.32 4.71
C THR A 53 -5.34 5.05 4.68
N TRP A 54 -5.22 4.29 3.60
CA TRP A 54 -5.64 2.90 3.53
C TRP A 54 -4.42 2.02 3.56
N THR A 55 -4.44 1.00 4.40
CA THR A 55 -3.41 -0.02 4.50
C THR A 55 -3.82 -1.25 3.70
N TYR A 56 -2.86 -1.79 2.97
CA TYR A 56 -3.02 -3.00 2.18
C TYR A 56 -1.91 -4.01 2.49
N LEU A 57 -2.19 -5.28 2.27
CA LEU A 57 -1.20 -6.34 2.27
C LEU A 57 -1.27 -7.16 0.98
N ARG A 58 -0.16 -7.80 0.63
CA ARG A 58 -0.10 -8.84 -0.38
C ARG A 58 0.73 -9.99 0.15
N ARG A 59 0.14 -11.19 0.15
CA ARG A 59 0.87 -12.43 0.44
C ARG A 59 1.69 -12.80 -0.79
N MET A 60 2.94 -13.16 -0.56
CA MET A 60 3.84 -13.65 -1.60
C MET A 60 3.80 -15.18 -1.52
N GLY A 61 3.48 -15.82 -2.66
CA GLY A 61 3.35 -17.28 -2.77
C GLY A 61 4.64 -18.02 -2.49
#